data_AF-A0A937CZ23-F1
#
_entry.id   AF-A0A937CZ23-F1
#
_cell.length_a   1.000
_cell.length_b   1.000
_cell.length_c   1.000
_cell.angle_alpha   90.00
_cell.angle_beta   90.00
_cell.angle_gamma   90.00
#
_symmetry.space_group_name_H-M   'P 1'
#
loop_
_entity.id
_entity.type
_entity.pdbx_description
1 polymer ?
#
loop_
_entity_poly.entity_id
_entity_poly.type
_entity_poly.pdbx_seq_one_letter_code
_entity_poly.pdbx_strand_id
1 'polypeptide(L)' 'MIRDEEGILVSDIDAALIAAMEVIQKLRAQDDVSAAEWQGWRLEITDGAGKVTESLSLDDPLSTKSLRD' A
#
# COMPACT_ATOMS: atom_id res chain seq x y z
N MET A 1 -8.92 19.36 0.57
CA MET A 1 -8.12 18.17 0.22
C MET A 1 -6.73 18.67 -0.10
N ILE A 2 -5.77 18.46 0.79
CA ILE A 2 -4.36 18.68 0.47
C ILE A 2 -3.92 17.38 -0.18
N ARG A 3 -3.70 17.41 -1.50
CA ARG A 3 -2.96 16.31 -2.15
C ARG A 3 -1.50 16.55 -1.80
N ASP A 4 -0.81 15.53 -1.31
CA ASP A 4 0.65 15.60 -1.22
C ASP A 4 1.21 16.03 -2.57
N GLU A 5 2.20 16.92 -2.55
CA GLU A 5 2.88 17.37 -3.78
C GLU A 5 3.65 16.21 -4.44
N GLU A 6 3.97 15.17 -3.66
CA GLU A 6 4.63 13.97 -4.13
C GLU A 6 3.63 12.82 -4.32
N GLY A 7 3.48 12.41 -5.58
CA GLY A 7 2.69 11.27 -5.99
C GLY A 7 3.11 10.84 -7.39
N ILE A 8 2.74 9.62 -7.77
CA ILE A 8 3.03 9.10 -9.11
C ILE A 8 1.74 9.02 -9.94
N LEU A 9 1.85 9.36 -11.23
CA LEU A 9 0.77 9.14 -12.17
C LEU A 9 0.88 7.71 -12.71
N VAL A 10 -0.17 6.93 -12.55
CA VAL A 10 -0.26 5.53 -12.97
C VAL A 10 -1.46 5.33 -13.89
N SER A 11 -1.38 4.32 -14.76
CA SER A 11 -2.40 4.05 -15.79
C SER A 11 -3.71 3.54 -15.23
N ASP A 12 -3.66 2.81 -14.12
CA ASP A 12 -4.76 2.10 -13.52
C ASP A 12 -4.45 1.77 -12.05
N ILE A 13 -5.44 1.20 -11.36
CA ILE A 13 -5.34 0.86 -9.93
C ILE A 13 -4.33 -0.27 -9.67
N ASP A 14 -4.16 -1.19 -10.61
CA ASP A 14 -3.21 -2.30 -10.48
C ASP A 14 -1.77 -1.77 -10.53
N ALA A 15 -1.49 -0.82 -11.42
CA ALA A 15 -0.21 -0.10 -11.47
C ALA A 15 0.03 0.73 -10.20
N ALA A 16 -1.01 1.35 -9.63
CA ALA A 16 -0.91 2.04 -8.34
C ALA A 16 -0.49 1.08 -7.23
N LEU A 17 -1.12 -0.11 -7.21
CA LEU A 17 -0.85 -1.14 -6.23
C LEU A 17 0.58 -1.68 -6.34
N ILE A 18 1.03 -2.01 -7.55
CA ILE A 18 2.40 -2.48 -7.79
C ILE A 18 3.41 -1.46 -7.28
N ALA A 19 3.26 -0.19 -7.63
CA ALA A 19 4.19 0.85 -7.21
C ALA A 19 4.19 1.07 -5.69
N ALA A 20 3.00 1.02 -5.05
CA ALA A 20 2.91 1.10 -3.60
C ALA A 20 3.63 -0.09 -2.92
N MET A 21 3.45 -1.31 -3.45
CA MET A 21 4.12 -2.50 -2.94
C MET A 21 5.64 -2.45 -3.12
N GLU A 22 6.15 -1.89 -4.22
CA GLU A 22 7.58 -1.69 -4.43
C GLU A 22 8.18 -0.73 -3.40
N VAL A 23 7.49 0.37 -3.10
CA VAL A 23 7.92 1.33 -2.09
C VAL A 23 7.90 0.69 -0.70
N ILE A 24 6.84 -0.04 -0.34
CA ILE A 24 6.75 -0.79 0.91
C ILE A 24 7.93 -1.77 1.07
N GLN A 25 8.25 -2.52 0.01
CA GLN A 25 9.39 -3.45 0.03
C GLN A 25 10.73 -2.72 0.18
N LYS A 26 10.91 -1.58 -0.48
CA LYS A 26 12.12 -0.75 -0.33
C LYS A 26 12.26 -0.23 1.10
N LEU A 27 11.17 0.26 1.70
CA LEU A 27 11.17 0.73 3.09
C LEU A 27 11.55 -0.39 4.06
N ARG A 28 10.94 -1.57 3.93
CA ARG A 28 11.27 -2.76 4.73
C ARG A 28 12.69 -3.30 4.52
N ALA A 29 13.33 -2.99 3.39
CA ALA A 29 14.70 -3.40 3.12
C ALA A 29 15.73 -2.37 3.61
N GLN A 30 15.34 -1.10 3.73
CA GLN A 30 16.20 -0.01 4.18
C GLN A 30 16.26 0.07 5.70
N ASP A 31 15.11 -0.06 6.34
CA ASP A 31 15.01 -0.21 7.78
C ASP A 31 14.84 -1.70 8.08
N ASP A 32 15.71 -2.27 8.92
CA ASP A 32 15.55 -3.61 9.53
C ASP A 32 14.38 -3.62 10.54
N VAL A 33 13.32 -2.89 10.17
CA VAL A 33 12.10 -2.66 10.91
C VAL A 33 11.35 -3.98 10.88
N SER A 34 11.19 -4.53 12.08
CA SER A 34 10.58 -5.83 12.26
C SER A 34 9.13 -5.77 11.76
N ALA A 35 8.63 -6.85 11.18
CA ALA A 35 7.22 -6.96 10.79
C ALA A 35 6.25 -6.63 11.95
N ALA A 36 6.71 -6.71 13.20
CA ALA A 36 5.97 -6.33 14.40
C ALA A 36 5.67 -4.81 14.48
N GLU A 37 6.50 -3.94 13.92
CA GLU A 37 6.27 -2.49 13.96
C GLU A 37 5.16 -2.05 13.00
N TRP A 38 4.92 -2.84 11.95
CA TRP A 38 3.87 -2.60 10.96
C TRP A 38 2.61 -3.41 11.28
N GLN A 39 2.57 -4.07 12.44
CA GLN A 39 1.41 -4.82 12.90
C GLN A 39 0.23 -3.88 13.20
N GLY A 40 -0.91 -4.16 12.58
CA GLY A 40 -2.11 -3.36 12.60
C GLY A 40 -2.13 -2.24 11.54
N TRP A 41 -1.08 -2.09 10.73
CA TRP A 41 -1.03 -1.05 9.70
C TRP A 41 -1.73 -1.55 8.43
N ARG A 42 -2.45 -0.63 7.78
CA ARG A 42 -3.11 -0.91 6.51
C ARG A 42 -2.86 0.20 5.51
N LEU A 43 -2.69 -0.19 4.25
CA LEU A 43 -2.69 0.71 3.11
C LEU A 43 -4.11 0.76 2.56
N GLU A 44 -4.71 1.96 2.55
CA GLU A 44 -6.03 2.19 1.97
C GLU A 44 -5.89 2.96 0.65
N ILE A 45 -6.49 2.43 -0.42
CA ILE A 45 -6.60 3.12 -1.71
C ILE A 45 -7.96 3.78 -1.75
N THR A 46 -8.01 5.08 -2.03
CA THR A 46 -9.25 5.84 -2.12
C THR A 46 -9.47 6.40 -3.51
N ASP A 47 -10.73 6.50 -3.92
CA ASP A 47 -11.10 7.22 -5.14
C ASP A 47 -11.09 8.75 -4.93
N GLY A 48 -11.39 9.51 -5.99
CA GLY A 48 -11.45 10.97 -5.93
C GLY A 48 -12.55 11.54 -5.01
N ALA A 49 -13.47 10.70 -4.53
CA ALA A 49 -14.48 11.06 -3.54
C ALA A 49 -14.04 10.71 -2.09
N GLY A 50 -12.84 10.13 -1.93
CA GLY A 50 -12.32 9.68 -0.64
C GLY A 50 -12.90 8.34 -0.18
N LYS A 51 -13.59 7.60 -1.06
CA LYS A 51 -14.10 6.28 -0.73
C LYS A 51 -12.98 5.26 -0.88
N VAL A 52 -12.77 4.44 0.15
CA VAL A 52 -11.82 3.33 0.10
C VAL A 52 -12.29 2.30 -0.93
N THR A 53 -11.48 2.09 -1.96
CA THR A 53 -11.68 1.06 -3.00
C THR A 53 -10.99 -0.24 -2.62
N GLU A 54 -9.82 -0.16 -1.99
CA GLU A 54 -8.99 -1.30 -1.59
C GLU A 54 -8.35 -1.05 -0.22
N SER A 55 -8.14 -2.10 0.56
CA SER A 55 -7.44 -2.04 1.85
C SER A 55 -6.54 -3.26 2.00
N LEU A 56 -5.25 -3.03 2.23
CA LEU A 56 -4.23 -4.07 2.31
C LEU A 56 -3.57 -4.05 3.67
N SER A 57 -3.54 -5.20 4.35
CA SER A 57 -2.79 -5.34 5.60
C SER A 57 -1.30 -5.37 5.31
N LEU A 58 -0.55 -4.60 6.11
CA LEU A 58 0.91 -4.56 6.06
C LEU A 58 1.55 -5.43 7.15
N ASP A 59 0.75 -6.20 7.87
CA ASP A 59 1.12 -6.96 9.07
C ASP A 59 2.00 -8.18 8.76
N ASP A 60 1.98 -8.66 7.51
CA ASP A 60 2.76 -9.82 7.09
C ASP A 60 3.30 -9.64 5.65
N PRO A 61 4.62 -9.81 5.42
CA PRO A 61 5.22 -9.80 4.09
C PRO A 61 4.70 -10.88 3.13
N LEU A 62 3.91 -11.85 3.58
CA LEU A 62 3.35 -12.94 2.77
C LEU A 62 1.83 -12.87 2.56
N SER A 63 1.13 -11.85 3.06
CA SER A 63 -0.33 -11.76 3.02
C SER A 63 -0.93 -11.28 1.69
N THR A 64 -0.21 -11.40 0.57
CA THR A 64 -0.73 -11.06 -0.77
C THR A 64 -1.69 -12.12 -1.33
N LYS A 65 -2.30 -12.95 -0.48
CA LYS A 65 -3.12 -14.08 -0.89
C LYS A 65 -4.50 -14.03 -0.25
N SER A 66 -5.34 -13.08 -0.69
CA SER A 66 -6.81 -13.20 -0.74
C SER A 66 -7.43 -11.97 -1.40
N LEU A 67 -7.25 -11.82 -2.70
CA LEU A 67 -8.15 -11.02 -3.53
C LEU A 67 -8.57 -11.83 -4.77
N ARG A 68 -9.14 -13.02 -4.53
CA ARG A 68 -9.95 -13.76 -5.51
C ARG A 68 -10.71 -14.91 -4.83
N ASP A 69 -11.98 -14.68 -4.52
CA ASP A 69 -13.03 -15.70 -4.54
C ASP A 69 -14.17 -15.15 -5.43
#